data_AF-A0A135VPX7-F1
#
_entry.id   AF-A0A135VPX7-F1
#
_cell.length_a   1.000
_cell.length_b   1.000
_cell.length_c   1.000
_cell.angle_alpha   90.00
_cell.angle_beta   90.00
_cell.angle_gamma   90.00
#
_symmetry.space_group_name_H-M   'P 1'
#
loop_
_entity.id
_entity.type
_entity.pdbx_description
1 polymer ?
#
loop_
_entity_poly.entity_id
_entity_poly.type
_entity_poly.pdbx_seq_one_letter_code
_entity_poly.pdbx_strand_id
1 'polypeptide(L)' 'MSDLPKNAQCVLKILESTDSLTTKEILEIAMTDKFAKICIDCAGGDTFVAAADQLVEMGLITKKFGKGGYRWQLVKD' A
#
# COMPACT_ATOMS: atom_id res chain seq x y z
N MET A 1 12.14 -6.58 -14.79
CA MET A 1 11.52 -6.44 -13.46
C MET A 1 10.33 -5.53 -13.66
N SER A 2 9.14 -5.95 -13.23
CA SER A 2 7.87 -5.29 -13.52
C SER A 2 7.95 -3.80 -13.18
N ASP A 3 7.76 -2.92 -14.18
CA ASP A 3 7.68 -1.47 -13.98
C ASP A 3 6.39 -1.14 -13.23
N LEU A 4 6.37 -1.43 -11.93
CA LEU A 4 5.25 -1.08 -11.06
C LEU A 4 5.09 0.44 -11.03
N PRO A 5 3.86 0.98 -11.10
CA PRO A 5 3.62 2.40 -10.90
C PRO A 5 4.22 2.89 -9.58
N LYS A 6 4.69 4.15 -9.52
CA LYS A 6 5.32 4.72 -8.31
C LYS A 6 4.48 4.52 -7.05
N ASN A 7 3.16 4.65 -7.16
CA ASN A 7 2.23 4.43 -6.05
C ASN A 7 2.21 2.97 -5.59
N ALA A 8 2.22 2.01 -6.51
CA ALA A 8 2.30 0.57 -6.19
C ALA A 8 3.64 0.23 -5.51
N GLN A 9 4.75 0.81 -6.01
CA GLN A 9 6.06 0.67 -5.35
C GLN A 9 6.04 1.25 -3.93
N CYS A 10 5.37 2.39 -3.73
CA CYS A 10 5.27 3.00 -2.42
C CYS A 10 4.48 2.13 -1.44
N VAL A 11 3.32 1.61 -1.87
CA VAL A 11 2.49 0.72 -1.05
C VAL A 11 3.25 -0.53 -0.63
N LEU A 12 3.97 -1.17 -1.55
CA LEU A 12 4.82 -2.32 -1.23
C LEU A 12 5.87 -1.96 -0.16
N LYS A 13 6.62 -0.87 -0.36
CA LYS A 13 7.66 -0.45 0.60
C LYS A 13 7.10 -0.12 1.99
N ILE A 14 5.89 0.42 2.07
CA ILE A 14 5.24 0.66 3.37
C ILE A 14 4.91 -0.68 4.04
N LEU A 15 4.34 -1.62 3.29
CA LEU A 15 3.97 -2.95 3.78
C LEU A 15 5.17 -3.88 4.05
N GLU A 16 6.34 -3.64 3.44
CA GLU A 16 7.59 -4.33 3.79
C GLU A 16 8.04 -4.07 5.23
N SER A 17 7.66 -2.92 5.79
CA SER A 17 8.08 -2.51 7.14
C SER A 17 7.11 -2.90 8.26
N THR A 18 5.97 -3.51 7.93
CA THR A 18 4.87 -3.76 8.89
C THR A 18 4.11 -5.05 8.56
N ASP A 19 3.51 -5.69 9.57
CA ASP A 19 2.77 -6.94 9.32
C ASP A 19 1.39 -6.69 8.69
N SER A 20 0.67 -5.66 9.10
CA SER A 20 -0.68 -5.38 8.59
C SER A 20 -1.14 -3.96 8.92
N LEU A 21 -1.59 -3.22 7.91
CA LEU A 21 -2.04 -1.83 8.03
C LEU A 21 -3.41 -1.61 7.39
N THR A 22 -4.20 -0.71 7.97
CA THR A 22 -5.41 -0.17 7.36
C THR A 22 -5.07 0.83 6.27
N THR A 23 -6.01 1.10 5.36
CA THR A 23 -5.85 2.17 4.36
C THR A 23 -5.47 3.50 5.02
N LYS A 24 -6.11 3.86 6.14
CA LYS A 24 -5.82 5.10 6.85
C LYS A 24 -4.38 5.17 7.34
N GLU A 25 -3.88 4.12 7.99
CA GLU A 25 -2.49 4.06 8.47
C GLU A 25 -1.49 4.14 7.32
N ILE A 26 -1.78 3.51 6.18
CA ILE A 26 -0.92 3.58 5.00
C ILE A 26 -0.88 5.00 4.44
N LEU A 27 -2.02 5.69 4.36
CA LEU A 27 -2.08 7.09 3.92
C LEU A 27 -1.29 8.00 4.87
N GLU A 28 -1.42 7.81 6.19
CA GLU A 28 -0.65 8.55 7.19
C GLU A 28 0.87 8.33 7.03
N ILE A 29 1.31 7.09 6.80
CA ILE A 29 2.73 6.77 6.55
C ILE A 29 3.20 7.34 5.21
N ALA A 30 2.38 7.27 4.17
CA ALA A 30 2.67 7.81 2.84
C ALA A 30 2.95 9.32 2.86
N MET A 31 2.31 10.04 3.78
CA MET A 31 2.50 11.48 3.99
C MET A 31 3.78 11.82 4.78
N THR A 32 4.47 10.85 5.37
CA THR A 32 5.74 11.11 6.08
C THR A 32 6.87 11.42 5.11
N ASP A 33 7.85 12.23 5.52
CA ASP A 33 9.01 12.62 4.70
C ASP A 33 9.78 11.43 4.11
N LYS A 34 9.72 10.28 4.79
CA LYS A 34 10.35 9.02 4.35
C LYS A 34 9.75 8.48 3.06
N PHE A 35 8.44 8.65 2.87
CA PHE A 35 7.69 8.09 1.74
C PHE A 35 7.12 9.14 0.80
N ALA A 36 6.99 10.41 1.22
CA ALA A 36 6.42 11.51 0.43
C ALA A 36 7.10 11.69 -0.95
N LYS A 37 8.40 11.36 -1.07
CA LYS A 37 9.14 11.41 -2.35
C LYS A 37 8.76 10.30 -3.35
N ILE A 38 8.18 9.20 -2.86
CA ILE A 38 7.81 8.01 -3.63
C ILE A 38 6.29 7.96 -3.81
N CYS A 39 5.54 8.29 -2.75
CA CYS A 39 4.09 8.38 -2.66
C CYS A 39 3.56 9.75 -3.13
N ILE A 40 3.90 10.17 -4.35
CA ILE A 40 3.53 11.52 -4.85
C ILE A 40 2.00 11.69 -4.91
N ASP A 41 1.27 10.65 -5.34
CA ASP A 41 -0.20 10.70 -5.50
C ASP A 41 -0.96 9.73 -4.59
N CYS A 42 -0.26 8.99 -3.71
CA CYS A 42 -0.90 8.08 -2.76
C CYS A 42 -1.73 8.81 -1.69
N ALA A 43 -1.60 10.14 -1.54
CA ALA A 43 -2.39 10.90 -0.57
C ALA A 43 -3.91 10.87 -0.86
N GLY A 44 -4.31 10.56 -2.10
CA GLY A 44 -5.69 10.29 -2.47
C GLY A 44 -6.06 8.84 -2.19
N GLY A 45 -7.05 8.61 -1.32
CA GLY A 45 -7.54 7.27 -0.97
C GLY A 45 -7.91 6.42 -2.18
N ASP A 46 -8.48 7.02 -3.22
CA ASP A 46 -8.86 6.32 -4.47
C ASP A 46 -7.64 5.85 -5.26
N THR A 47 -6.60 6.69 -5.37
CA THR A 47 -5.34 6.35 -6.04
C THR A 47 -4.62 5.22 -5.30
N PHE A 48 -4.67 5.23 -3.96
CA PHE A 48 -4.15 4.14 -3.15
C PHE A 48 -4.90 2.84 -3.43
N VAL A 49 -6.23 2.84 -3.42
CA VAL A 49 -7.03 1.62 -3.63
C VAL A 49 -6.75 1.03 -5.01
N ALA A 50 -6.68 1.85 -6.06
CA ALA A 50 -6.34 1.37 -7.41
C ALA A 50 -4.95 0.74 -7.47
N ALA A 51 -3.95 1.35 -6.84
CA ALA A 51 -2.59 0.80 -6.78
C ALA A 51 -2.53 -0.50 -5.94
N ALA A 52 -3.26 -0.53 -4.82
CA ALA A 52 -3.32 -1.69 -3.95
C ALA A 52 -4.03 -2.87 -4.61
N ASP A 53 -5.12 -2.63 -5.35
CA ASP A 53 -5.82 -3.68 -6.09
C ASP A 53 -4.95 -4.29 -7.20
N GLN A 54 -4.15 -3.48 -7.92
CA GLN A 54 -3.15 -4.02 -8.86
C GLN A 54 -2.14 -4.95 -8.17
N LEU A 55 -1.67 -4.59 -6.97
CA LEU A 55 -0.74 -5.43 -6.20
C LEU A 55 -1.41 -6.73 -5.70
N VAL A 56 -2.70 -6.70 -5.41
CA VAL A 56 -3.49 -7.89 -5.07
C VAL A 56 -3.63 -8.80 -6.29
N GLU A 57 -3.94 -8.25 -7.46
CA GLU A 57 -4.03 -9.01 -8.72
C GLU A 57 -2.68 -9.67 -9.08
N MET A 58 -1.56 -9.01 -8.76
CA MET A 58 -0.22 -9.56 -8.94
C MET A 58 0.20 -10.55 -7.84
N GLY A 59 -0.65 -10.78 -6.83
CA GLY A 59 -0.37 -11.70 -5.72
C GLY A 59 0.70 -11.21 -4.74
N LEU A 60 1.06 -9.92 -4.77
CA LEU A 60 2.12 -9.35 -3.92
C LEU A 60 1.60 -8.92 -2.54
N ILE A 61 0.35 -8.48 -2.48
CA ILE A 61 -0.32 -8.11 -1.23
C ILE A 61 -1.70 -8.78 -1.14
N THR A 62 -2.25 -8.83 0.06
CA THR A 62 -3.63 -9.30 0.28
C THR A 62 -4.37 -8.33 1.19
N LYS A 63 -5.70 -8.27 1.00
CA LYS A 63 -6.62 -7.50 1.85
C LYS A 63 -7.52 -8.45 2.64
N LYS A 64 -7.65 -8.20 3.93
CA LYS A 64 -8.59 -8.90 4.81
C LYS A 64 -9.45 -7.88 5.54
N PHE A 65 -10.75 -8.17 5.65
CA PHE A 65 -11.64 -7.36 6.47
C PHE A 65 -11.35 -7.65 7.95
N GLY A 66 -11.15 -6.60 8.74
CA GLY A 66 -10.82 -6.72 10.16
C GLY A 66 -11.22 -5.49 10.96
N LYS A 67 -10.68 -5.38 12.19
CA LYS A 67 -10.95 -4.24 13.05
C LYS A 67 -10.43 -2.95 12.41
N GLY A 68 -11.32 -1.97 12.22
CA GLY A 68 -10.99 -0.70 11.58
C GLY A 68 -11.09 -0.70 10.05
N GLY A 69 -11.63 -1.77 9.43
CA GLY A 69 -11.88 -1.86 7.99
C GLY A 69 -10.97 -2.86 7.28
N TYR A 70 -10.70 -2.61 6.00
CA TYR A 70 -9.77 -3.42 5.22
C TYR A 70 -8.34 -3.22 5.72
N ARG A 71 -7.66 -4.34 5.94
CA ARG A 71 -6.26 -4.41 6.32
C ARG A 71 -5.46 -5.07 5.21
N TRP A 72 -4.37 -4.42 4.83
CA TRP A 72 -3.44 -4.80 3.77
C TRP A 72 -2.18 -5.37 4.40
N GLN A 73 -1.61 -6.38 3.77
CA GLN A 73 -0.38 -7.04 4.20
C GLN A 73 0.33 -7.65 2.98
N LEU A 74 1.65 -7.78 3.06
CA LEU A 74 2.40 -8.55 2.07
C LEU A 74 1.96 -10.02 2.09
N VAL A 75 1.94 -10.64 0.92
CA VAL A 75 1.94 -12.09 0.82
C VAL A 75 3.37 -12.55 1.13
N LYS A 76 3.56 -13.23 2.27
CA LYS A 76 4.82 -13.89 2.60
C LYS A 76 4.72 -15.33 2.11
N ASP A 77 5.63 -15.74 1.23
CA ASP A 77 5.89 -17.16 0.91
C ASP A 77 6.46 -17.89 2.13
#